data_AF-A0A7V8ZP85-F1
#
_entry.id   AF-A0A7V8ZP85-F1
#
_cell.length_a   1.000
_cell.length_b   1.000
_cell.length_c   1.000
_cell.angle_alpha   90.00
_cell.angle_beta   90.00
_cell.angle_gamma   90.00
#
_symmetry.space_group_name_H-M   'P 1'
#
loop_
_entity.id
_entity.type
_entity.pdbx_description
1 polymer ?
#
loop_
_entity_poly.entity_id
_entity_poly.type
_entity_poly.pdbx_seq_one_letter_code
_entity_poly.pdbx_strand_id
1 'polypeptide(L)'
;MADLRGVSLLIHMPEQGVLFVGDILMPYLGSPVLEEGSAEGLLAAIEQVHALKPRHLLHGHEPLTRIFPSTVMLDDLRVQLVWLRDEVLRAMKEGKERGAIHAANPVPPTLERSDSSVHLAYLVLRENMINRLFDQNSGYWQNGLHGLDALTDADRGEALVDYLGVSDAQLASAAERMIADGKHETAAALLRWTQPRFANSGRLDAARKLAYLKLMEKYQEFNPFKFIPYSAEIGQSTAQIDTPPVGRQN
;
A
#
# COMPACT_ATOMS: atom_id res chain seq x y z
N MET A 1 9.66 17.94 18.49
CA MET A 1 10.09 16.53 18.65
C MET A 1 11.00 16.22 17.49
N ALA A 2 12.21 15.73 17.75
CA ALA A 2 13.17 15.39 16.70
C ALA A 2 12.62 14.23 15.84
N ASP A 3 12.52 14.48 14.54
CA ASP A 3 12.09 13.53 13.53
C ASP A 3 13.23 12.52 13.25
N LEU A 4 13.15 11.36 13.90
CA LEU A 4 14.08 10.24 13.72
C LEU A 4 13.34 9.05 13.08
N ARG A 5 12.72 9.25 11.91
CA ARG A 5 12.07 8.15 11.17
C ARG A 5 12.75 7.94 9.81
N GLY A 6 13.76 7.07 9.81
CA GLY A 6 14.45 6.55 8.61
C GLY A 6 15.59 7.44 8.11
N VAL A 7 16.81 7.17 8.54
CA VAL A 7 18.00 7.79 7.93
C VAL A 7 18.32 7.00 6.66
N SER A 8 18.15 7.62 5.49
CA SER A 8 18.73 7.11 4.27
C SER A 8 20.07 7.80 3.99
N LEU A 9 21.03 7.04 3.46
CA LEU A 9 22.33 7.54 3.03
C LEU A 9 22.37 7.62 1.50
N LEU A 10 22.60 8.83 0.99
CA LEU A 10 22.90 9.03 -0.43
C LEU A 10 24.41 8.96 -0.65
N ILE A 11 24.86 8.17 -1.62
CA ILE A 11 26.26 8.07 -2.00
C ILE A 11 26.44 8.69 -3.39
N HIS A 12 27.02 9.89 -3.41
CA HIS A 12 27.25 10.64 -4.66
C HIS A 12 28.68 10.45 -5.15
N MET A 13 28.81 9.99 -6.38
CA MET A 13 30.08 9.78 -7.08
C MET A 13 30.14 10.74 -8.29
N PRO A 14 30.53 12.01 -8.09
CA PRO A 14 30.38 13.07 -9.09
C PRO A 14 31.21 12.84 -10.35
N GLU A 15 32.43 12.31 -10.22
CA GLU A 15 33.31 12.02 -11.36
C GLU A 15 32.69 10.97 -12.31
N GLN A 16 31.94 10.02 -11.75
CA GLN A 16 31.23 8.98 -12.49
C GLN A 16 29.82 9.46 -12.91
N GLY A 17 29.34 10.56 -12.35
CA GLY A 17 27.99 11.08 -12.51
C GLY A 17 26.93 10.15 -11.94
N VAL A 18 27.25 9.36 -10.91
CA VAL A 18 26.35 8.35 -10.33
C VAL A 18 25.89 8.80 -8.94
N LEU A 19 24.60 8.64 -8.66
CA LEU A 19 24.04 8.75 -7.33
C LEU A 19 23.38 7.43 -6.95
N PHE A 20 23.88 6.80 -5.88
CA PHE A 20 23.21 5.68 -5.24
C PHE A 20 22.30 6.22 -4.15
N VAL A 21 20.99 5.96 -4.27
CA VAL A 21 19.97 6.53 -3.39
C VAL A 21 19.36 5.51 -2.41
N GLY A 22 19.78 4.24 -2.48
CA GLY A 22 19.18 3.18 -1.69
C GLY A 22 17.67 3.12 -1.92
N ASP A 23 16.91 3.16 -0.81
CA ASP A 23 15.49 2.87 -0.78
C ASP A 23 14.62 4.11 -0.48
N ILE A 24 15.13 5.32 -0.72
CA ILE A 24 14.38 6.59 -0.48
C ILE A 24 13.07 6.70 -1.27
N LEU A 25 12.96 6.00 -2.39
CA LEU A 25 11.80 6.00 -3.29
C LEU A 25 11.00 4.69 -3.17
N MET A 26 11.10 4.00 -2.02
CA MET A 26 10.26 2.84 -1.76
C MET A 26 8.77 3.23 -1.81
N PRO A 27 7.98 2.64 -2.73
CA PRO A 27 6.60 3.07 -2.95
C PRO A 27 5.67 2.96 -1.76
N TYR A 28 6.06 2.17 -0.76
CA TYR A 28 5.19 1.72 0.31
C TYR A 28 5.24 2.60 1.55
N LEU A 29 6.22 3.53 1.63
CA LEU A 29 6.40 4.47 2.75
C LEU A 29 6.23 3.79 4.12
N GLY A 30 6.99 2.71 4.31
CA GLY A 30 6.87 1.81 5.45
C GLY A 30 6.83 0.35 5.01
N SER A 31 7.09 -0.55 5.96
CA SER A 31 6.71 -1.96 5.81
C SER A 31 5.30 -2.15 6.40
N PRO A 32 4.58 -3.25 6.10
CA PRO A 32 3.24 -3.51 6.64
C PRO A 32 3.12 -3.42 8.17
N VAL A 33 4.24 -3.54 8.88
CA VAL A 33 4.30 -3.62 10.34
C VAL A 33 5.20 -2.56 10.98
N LEU A 34 5.91 -1.74 10.19
CA LEU A 34 6.79 -0.67 10.69
C LEU A 34 6.56 0.64 9.96
N GLU A 35 6.33 1.69 10.73
CA GLU A 35 6.11 3.07 10.26
C GLU A 35 7.41 3.78 9.84
N GLU A 36 8.04 3.31 8.77
CA GLU A 36 9.27 3.91 8.23
C GLU A 36 9.01 5.02 7.20
N GLY A 37 9.88 6.03 7.15
CA GLY A 37 9.82 7.13 6.18
C GLY A 37 8.68 8.12 6.43
N SER A 38 8.60 9.18 5.63
CA SER A 38 7.57 10.22 5.74
C SER A 38 7.25 10.77 4.36
N ALA A 39 6.04 11.31 4.18
CA ALA A 39 5.68 11.99 2.93
C ALA A 39 6.61 13.18 2.66
N GLU A 40 6.93 13.96 3.70
CA GLU A 40 7.84 15.10 3.63
C GLU A 40 9.28 14.66 3.32
N GLY A 41 9.75 13.57 3.95
CA GLY A 41 11.08 13.01 3.71
C GLY A 41 11.24 12.50 2.28
N LEU A 42 10.22 11.85 1.72
CA LEU A 42 10.19 11.45 0.31
C LEU A 42 10.37 12.66 -0.62
N LEU A 43 9.56 13.70 -0.41
CA LEU A 43 9.61 14.93 -1.24
C LEU A 43 10.96 15.63 -1.11
N ALA A 44 11.52 15.72 0.10
CA ALA A 44 12.83 16.29 0.36
C ALA A 44 13.95 15.46 -0.27
N ALA A 45 13.84 14.14 -0.27
CA ALA A 45 14.82 13.26 -0.92
C ALA A 45 14.85 13.47 -2.44
N ILE A 46 13.68 13.66 -3.07
CA ILE A 46 13.62 14.01 -4.50
C ILE A 46 14.31 15.36 -4.77
N GLU A 47 14.11 16.36 -3.92
CA GLU A 47 14.82 17.64 -4.03
C GLU A 47 16.34 17.50 -3.91
N GLN A 48 16.82 16.61 -3.04
CA GLN A 48 18.26 16.33 -2.94
C GLN A 48 18.80 15.68 -4.21
N VAL A 49 18.08 14.72 -4.80
CA VAL A 49 18.46 14.14 -6.11
C VAL A 49 18.52 15.23 -7.19
N HIS A 50 17.52 16.11 -7.23
CA HIS A 50 17.52 17.27 -8.13
C HIS A 50 18.74 18.16 -7.95
N ALA A 51 19.08 18.51 -6.70
CA ALA A 51 20.20 19.39 -6.39
C ALA A 51 21.55 18.79 -6.80
N LEU A 52 21.73 17.47 -6.65
CA LEU A 52 22.96 16.77 -6.99
C LEU A 52 23.15 16.55 -8.50
N LYS A 53 22.06 16.60 -9.28
CA LYS A 53 22.05 16.45 -10.75
C LYS A 53 22.88 15.27 -11.27
N PRO A 54 22.67 14.04 -10.76
CA PRO A 54 23.41 12.88 -11.26
C PRO A 54 23.02 12.56 -12.71
N ARG A 55 23.94 11.97 -13.46
CA ARG A 55 23.68 11.38 -14.77
C ARG A 55 23.01 10.02 -14.67
N HIS A 56 23.32 9.25 -13.61
CA HIS A 56 22.76 7.93 -13.35
C HIS A 56 22.23 7.84 -11.92
N LEU A 57 21.02 7.32 -11.79
CA LEU A 57 20.36 7.09 -10.51
C LEU A 57 20.26 5.59 -10.25
N LEU A 58 20.80 5.12 -9.13
CA LEU A 58 20.80 3.71 -8.76
C LEU A 58 20.10 3.53 -7.41
N HIS A 59 19.15 2.59 -7.36
CA HIS A 59 18.38 2.28 -6.15
C HIS A 59 18.90 1.01 -5.48
N GLY A 60 18.47 0.76 -4.24
CA GLY A 60 18.78 -0.47 -3.52
C GLY A 60 18.24 -1.72 -4.22
N HIS A 61 17.17 -1.56 -5.01
CA HIS A 61 16.54 -2.65 -5.78
C HIS A 61 16.42 -2.29 -7.25
N GLU A 62 16.66 -3.27 -8.13
CA GLU A 62 16.60 -3.09 -9.58
C GLU A 62 15.22 -2.61 -10.09
N PRO A 63 14.07 -3.16 -9.60
CA PRO A 63 12.76 -2.70 -10.04
C PRO A 63 12.50 -1.21 -9.75
N LEU A 64 13.02 -0.67 -8.64
CA LEU A 64 12.91 0.75 -8.33
C LEU A 64 13.67 1.60 -9.35
N THR A 65 14.83 1.13 -9.82
CA THR A 65 15.59 1.82 -10.87
C THR A 65 14.81 1.87 -12.19
N ARG A 66 13.96 0.87 -12.48
CA ARG A 66 13.08 0.91 -13.65
C ARG A 66 11.91 1.89 -13.48
N ILE A 67 11.31 1.94 -12.29
CA ILE A 67 10.15 2.80 -12.01
C ILE A 67 10.56 4.27 -11.86
N PHE A 68 11.75 4.52 -11.31
CA PHE A 68 12.27 5.86 -11.00
C PHE A 68 13.60 6.13 -11.73
N PRO A 69 13.61 6.17 -13.07
CA PRO A 69 14.86 6.01 -13.83
C PRO A 69 15.73 7.28 -13.90
N SER A 70 15.19 8.47 -13.61
CA SER A 70 15.91 9.71 -13.88
C SER A 70 15.49 10.88 -13.00
N THR A 71 16.40 11.83 -12.83
CA THR A 71 16.15 13.09 -12.13
C THR A 71 15.00 13.90 -12.74
N VAL A 72 14.92 13.99 -14.08
CA VAL A 72 13.86 14.75 -14.77
C VAL A 72 12.48 14.14 -14.48
N MET A 73 12.39 12.80 -14.50
CA MET A 73 11.16 12.10 -14.17
C MET A 73 10.77 12.34 -12.70
N LEU A 74 11.75 12.33 -11.78
CA LEU A 74 11.49 12.58 -10.37
C LEU A 74 11.05 14.02 -10.08
N ASP A 75 11.60 14.99 -10.81
CA ASP A 75 11.20 16.40 -10.69
C ASP A 75 9.72 16.58 -11.04
N ASP A 76 9.26 15.95 -12.13
CA ASP A 76 7.85 15.96 -12.51
C ASP A 76 6.99 15.19 -11.49
N LEU A 77 7.41 13.98 -11.12
CA LEU A 77 6.71 13.18 -10.10
C LEU A 77 6.52 13.96 -8.79
N ARG A 78 7.53 14.73 -8.34
CA ARG A 78 7.42 15.55 -7.14
C ARG A 78 6.29 16.56 -7.23
N VAL A 79 6.07 17.20 -8.39
CA VAL A 79 4.94 18.13 -8.59
C VAL A 79 3.61 17.40 -8.38
N GLN A 80 3.49 16.19 -8.93
CA GLN A 80 2.28 15.36 -8.81
C GLN A 80 2.03 14.91 -7.36
N LEU A 81 3.09 14.55 -6.63
CA LEU A 81 3.01 14.12 -5.23
C LEU A 81 2.74 15.30 -4.28
N VAL A 82 3.27 16.49 -4.55
CA VAL A 82 2.94 17.71 -3.80
C VAL A 82 1.46 18.03 -3.92
N TRP A 83 0.90 17.94 -5.14
CA TRP A 83 -0.53 18.11 -5.33
C TRP A 83 -1.35 17.08 -4.52
N LEU A 84 -0.95 15.79 -4.59
CA LEU A 84 -1.63 14.74 -3.83
C LEU A 84 -1.58 14.99 -2.33
N ARG A 85 -0.43 15.40 -1.80
CA ARG A 85 -0.27 15.77 -0.39
C ARG A 85 -1.28 16.83 0.01
N ASP A 86 -1.33 17.92 -0.74
CA ASP A 86 -2.15 19.07 -0.40
C ASP A 86 -3.65 18.72 -0.49
N GLU A 87 -4.03 17.92 -1.49
CA GLU A 87 -5.40 17.44 -1.65
C GLU A 87 -5.84 16.51 -0.52
N VAL A 88 -4.98 15.57 -0.11
CA VAL A 88 -5.24 14.66 1.02
C VAL A 88 -5.35 15.45 2.32
N LEU A 89 -4.42 16.35 2.60
CA LEU A 89 -4.44 17.17 3.81
C LEU A 89 -5.66 18.08 3.87
N ARG A 90 -6.10 18.63 2.72
CA ARG A 90 -7.34 19.40 2.61
C ARG A 90 -8.56 18.52 2.95
N ALA A 91 -8.68 17.36 2.31
CA ALA A 91 -9.79 16.44 2.56
C ALA A 91 -9.84 15.95 4.02
N MET A 92 -8.68 15.70 4.63
CA MET A 92 -8.59 15.37 6.07
C MET A 92 -9.12 16.50 6.96
N LYS A 93 -8.76 17.75 6.68
CA LYS A 93 -9.28 18.92 7.43
C LYS A 93 -10.78 19.10 7.26
N GLU A 94 -11.34 18.68 6.13
CA GLU A 94 -12.78 18.64 5.86
C GLU A 94 -13.50 17.45 6.51
N GLY A 95 -12.80 16.64 7.31
CA GLY A 95 -13.38 15.50 8.01
C GLY A 95 -13.58 14.26 7.14
N LYS A 96 -12.99 14.22 5.93
CA LYS A 96 -13.09 13.03 5.06
C LYS A 96 -12.33 11.86 5.65
N GLU A 97 -12.94 10.68 5.53
CA GLU A 97 -12.35 9.41 5.93
C GLU A 97 -11.26 8.96 4.95
N ARG A 98 -10.30 8.16 5.45
CA ARG A 98 -9.23 7.57 4.62
C ARG A 98 -9.80 6.79 3.43
N GLY A 99 -10.81 5.94 3.69
CA GLY A 99 -11.46 5.16 2.65
C GLY A 99 -12.17 6.01 1.59
N ALA A 100 -12.79 7.12 2.00
CA ALA A 100 -13.46 8.05 1.09
C ALA A 100 -12.46 8.76 0.15
N ILE A 101 -11.27 9.10 0.64
CA ILE A 101 -10.22 9.71 -0.18
C ILE A 101 -9.64 8.70 -1.17
N HIS A 102 -9.41 7.45 -0.77
CA HIS A 102 -9.04 6.40 -1.71
C HIS A 102 -10.10 6.20 -2.80
N ALA A 103 -11.39 6.16 -2.41
CA ALA A 103 -12.50 5.99 -3.34
C ALA A 103 -12.68 7.17 -4.31
N ALA A 104 -12.32 8.38 -3.89
CA ALA A 104 -12.30 9.55 -4.76
C ALA A 104 -11.24 9.46 -5.87
N ASN A 105 -10.29 8.52 -5.75
CA ASN A 105 -9.28 8.22 -6.76
C ASN A 105 -8.54 9.50 -7.21
N PRO A 106 -7.90 10.25 -6.28
CA PRO A 106 -7.28 11.52 -6.62
C PRO A 106 -6.22 11.33 -7.73
N VAL A 107 -6.29 12.21 -8.72
CA VAL A 107 -5.37 12.30 -9.86
C VAL A 107 -5.06 13.77 -10.08
N PRO A 108 -3.77 14.18 -10.11
CA PRO A 108 -3.41 15.57 -10.33
C PRO A 108 -3.84 16.03 -11.72
N PRO A 109 -4.32 17.29 -11.86
CA PRO A 109 -4.77 17.82 -13.15
C PRO A 109 -3.64 17.97 -14.18
N THR A 110 -2.39 17.92 -13.74
CA THR A 110 -1.19 18.03 -14.58
C THR A 110 -0.64 16.68 -15.03
N LEU A 111 -1.08 15.56 -14.43
CA LEU A 111 -0.48 14.24 -14.68
C LEU A 111 -0.57 13.82 -16.14
N GLU A 112 -1.66 14.14 -16.83
CA GLU A 112 -1.84 13.80 -18.26
C GLU A 112 -0.79 14.42 -19.18
N ARG A 113 -0.12 15.50 -18.75
CA ARG A 113 0.95 16.17 -19.51
C ARG A 113 2.33 15.58 -19.23
N SER A 114 2.45 14.77 -18.18
CA SER A 114 3.68 14.09 -17.80
C SER A 114 3.96 12.90 -18.71
N ASP A 115 5.22 12.47 -18.72
CA ASP A 115 5.60 11.22 -19.38
C ASP A 115 4.93 9.99 -18.73
N SER A 116 4.69 8.93 -19.51
CA SER A 116 4.07 7.68 -19.05
C SER A 116 4.77 7.03 -17.85
N SER A 117 6.10 7.20 -17.72
CA SER A 117 6.86 6.73 -16.56
C SER A 117 6.45 7.41 -15.25
N VAL A 118 6.06 8.69 -15.31
CA VAL A 118 5.52 9.45 -14.17
C VAL A 118 4.14 8.93 -13.79
N HIS A 119 3.32 8.51 -14.76
CA HIS A 119 1.99 7.96 -14.49
C HIS A 119 2.09 6.68 -13.66
N LEU A 120 2.94 5.75 -14.08
CA LEU A 120 3.15 4.49 -13.36
C LEU A 120 3.68 4.75 -11.94
N ALA A 121 4.71 5.59 -11.82
CA ALA A 121 5.29 5.93 -10.52
C ALA A 121 4.30 6.59 -9.57
N TYR A 122 3.48 7.51 -10.10
CA TYR A 122 2.41 8.14 -9.33
C TYR A 122 1.39 7.10 -8.82
N LEU A 123 0.92 6.21 -9.70
CA LEU A 123 -0.06 5.18 -9.32
C LEU A 123 0.49 4.23 -8.25
N VAL A 124 1.77 3.87 -8.34
CA VAL A 124 2.45 2.97 -7.41
C VAL A 124 2.67 3.61 -6.03
N LEU A 125 2.90 4.93 -5.97
CA LEU A 125 3.07 5.68 -4.72
C LEU A 125 1.76 6.15 -4.07
N ARG A 126 0.73 6.44 -4.87
CA ARG A 126 -0.45 7.20 -4.44
C ARG A 126 -1.12 6.62 -3.20
N GLU A 127 -1.44 5.33 -3.21
CA GLU A 127 -2.18 4.72 -2.09
C GLU A 127 -1.40 4.82 -0.78
N ASN A 128 -0.09 4.56 -0.83
CA ASN A 128 0.75 4.56 0.35
C ASN A 128 1.05 5.97 0.84
N MET A 129 1.14 6.95 -0.07
CA MET A 129 1.22 8.36 0.30
C MET A 129 -0.05 8.83 1.01
N ILE A 130 -1.24 8.46 0.52
CA ILE A 130 -2.52 8.73 1.22
C ILE A 130 -2.49 8.10 2.62
N ASN A 131 -2.12 6.83 2.72
CA ASN A 131 -2.07 6.11 3.99
C ASN A 131 -1.09 6.76 4.97
N ARG A 132 0.12 7.10 4.51
CA ARG A 132 1.17 7.68 5.34
C ARG A 132 0.80 9.07 5.83
N LEU A 133 0.17 9.91 4.99
CA LEU A 133 -0.31 11.22 5.41
C LEU A 133 -1.40 11.12 6.50
N PHE A 134 -2.33 10.18 6.36
CA PHE A 134 -3.33 9.93 7.41
C PHE A 134 -2.69 9.57 8.73
N ASP A 135 -1.76 8.62 8.67
CA ASP A 135 -1.04 8.09 9.82
C ASP A 135 -0.22 9.18 10.53
N GLN A 136 0.54 9.99 9.77
CA GLN A 136 1.34 11.10 10.28
C GLN A 136 0.51 12.23 10.92
N ASN A 137 -0.76 12.41 10.53
CA ASN A 137 -1.55 13.60 10.88
C ASN A 137 -2.79 13.33 11.76
N SER A 138 -3.26 12.09 11.87
CA SER A 138 -4.49 11.78 12.63
C SER A 138 -4.22 11.20 14.02
N GLY A 139 -3.09 10.52 14.21
CA GLY A 139 -2.89 9.70 15.41
C GLY A 139 -3.93 8.57 15.52
N TYR A 140 -4.24 8.18 16.75
CA TYR A 140 -5.12 7.02 17.01
C TYR A 140 -6.62 7.31 16.85
N TRP A 141 -7.06 8.57 16.96
CA TRP A 141 -8.44 8.98 16.63
C TRP A 141 -8.49 9.55 15.21
N GLN A 142 -9.25 8.91 14.32
CA GLN A 142 -9.31 9.29 12.90
C GLN A 142 -10.71 9.79 12.54
N ASN A 143 -10.79 10.54 11.43
CA ASN A 143 -12.06 10.97 10.86
C ASN A 143 -13.00 9.78 10.63
N GLY A 144 -14.32 9.99 10.76
CA GLY A 144 -15.33 8.96 10.52
C GLY A 144 -15.49 7.95 11.65
N LEU A 145 -15.26 8.36 12.90
CA LEU A 145 -15.34 7.51 14.10
C LEU A 145 -14.29 6.37 14.14
N HIS A 146 -13.35 6.34 13.20
CA HIS A 146 -12.30 5.33 13.13
C HIS A 146 -11.34 5.50 14.31
N GLY A 147 -11.02 4.38 14.97
CA GLY A 147 -10.20 4.38 16.18
C GLY A 147 -10.93 4.84 17.43
N LEU A 148 -12.25 5.16 17.34
CA LEU A 148 -13.04 5.49 18.54
C LEU A 148 -13.28 4.27 19.42
N ASP A 149 -13.75 3.21 18.79
CA ASP A 149 -14.06 1.93 19.39
C ASP A 149 -13.22 0.82 18.74
N ALA A 150 -12.81 -0.18 19.53
CA ALA A 150 -11.99 -1.29 19.08
C ALA A 150 -12.82 -2.55 18.77
N LEU A 151 -13.78 -2.43 17.85
CA LEU A 151 -14.60 -3.59 17.43
C LEU A 151 -13.73 -4.66 16.78
N THR A 152 -13.89 -5.89 17.24
CA THR A 152 -13.21 -7.08 16.72
C THR A 152 -13.92 -7.63 15.47
N ASP A 153 -13.27 -8.56 14.79
CA ASP A 153 -13.92 -9.32 13.71
C ASP A 153 -15.12 -10.12 14.22
N ALA A 154 -15.02 -10.67 15.44
CA ALA A 154 -16.08 -11.43 16.06
C ALA A 154 -17.32 -10.56 16.34
N ASP A 155 -17.15 -9.31 16.77
CA ASP A 155 -18.27 -8.38 17.00
C ASP A 155 -19.03 -8.09 15.68
N ARG A 156 -18.29 -7.94 14.58
CA ARG A 156 -18.88 -7.75 13.24
C ARG A 156 -19.57 -9.02 12.75
N GLY A 157 -18.97 -10.18 13.01
CA GLY A 157 -19.57 -11.48 12.72
C GLY A 157 -20.85 -11.72 13.51
N GLU A 158 -20.88 -11.36 14.79
CA GLU A 158 -22.05 -11.46 15.67
C GLU A 158 -23.21 -10.60 15.15
N ALA A 159 -22.94 -9.35 14.75
CA ALA A 159 -23.94 -8.48 14.13
C ALA A 159 -24.63 -9.15 12.93
N LEU A 160 -23.86 -9.82 12.06
CA LEU A 160 -24.39 -10.50 10.88
C LEU A 160 -25.14 -11.80 11.22
N VAL A 161 -24.59 -12.63 12.10
CA VAL A 161 -25.10 -13.97 12.34
C VAL A 161 -26.20 -13.97 13.39
N ASP A 162 -25.94 -13.37 14.56
CA ASP A 162 -26.81 -13.51 15.73
C ASP A 162 -27.97 -12.50 15.68
N TYR A 163 -27.70 -11.28 15.21
CA TYR A 163 -28.71 -10.21 15.18
C TYR A 163 -29.45 -10.12 13.84
N LEU A 164 -28.78 -10.38 12.72
CA LEU A 164 -29.39 -10.37 11.38
C LEU A 164 -29.76 -11.75 10.85
N GLY A 165 -29.39 -12.83 11.54
CA GLY A 165 -29.78 -14.20 11.19
C GLY A 165 -29.16 -14.70 9.88
N VAL A 166 -28.04 -14.15 9.44
CA VAL A 166 -27.42 -14.55 8.17
C VAL A 166 -26.80 -15.95 8.30
N SER A 167 -27.27 -16.87 7.47
CA SER A 167 -26.76 -18.25 7.39
C SER A 167 -25.44 -18.37 6.61
N ASP A 168 -24.73 -19.48 6.81
CA ASP A 168 -23.51 -19.83 6.07
C ASP A 168 -23.75 -19.88 4.55
N ALA A 169 -24.88 -20.42 4.11
CA ALA A 169 -25.25 -20.51 2.70
C ALA A 169 -25.48 -19.13 2.08
N GLN A 170 -26.09 -18.19 2.82
CA GLN A 170 -26.28 -16.82 2.39
C GLN A 170 -24.94 -16.07 2.32
N LEU A 171 -24.07 -16.24 3.33
CA LEU A 171 -22.73 -15.65 3.34
C LEU A 171 -21.87 -16.15 2.18
N ALA A 172 -21.86 -17.46 1.93
CA ALA A 172 -21.10 -18.04 0.82
C ALA A 172 -21.56 -17.49 -0.52
N SER A 173 -22.88 -17.45 -0.74
CA SER A 173 -23.45 -16.91 -1.98
C SER A 173 -23.19 -15.41 -2.14
N ALA A 174 -23.16 -14.64 -1.04
CA ALA A 174 -22.78 -13.23 -1.07
C ALA A 174 -21.29 -13.05 -1.40
N ALA A 175 -20.41 -13.80 -0.76
CA ALA A 175 -18.98 -13.74 -0.98
C ALA A 175 -18.60 -14.16 -2.42
N GLU A 176 -19.19 -15.23 -2.95
CA GLU A 176 -18.99 -15.67 -4.33
C GLU A 176 -19.40 -14.60 -5.34
N ARG A 177 -20.53 -13.91 -5.11
CA ARG A 177 -20.94 -12.77 -5.94
C ARG A 177 -19.97 -11.60 -5.84
N MET A 178 -19.55 -11.23 -4.63
CA MET A 178 -18.54 -10.18 -4.44
C MET A 178 -17.24 -10.51 -5.18
N ILE A 179 -16.79 -11.77 -5.15
CA ILE A 179 -15.62 -12.23 -5.89
C ILE A 179 -15.85 -12.11 -7.41
N ALA A 180 -17.01 -12.57 -7.91
CA ALA A 180 -17.35 -12.45 -9.33
C ALA A 180 -17.40 -10.99 -9.81
N ASP A 181 -17.85 -10.07 -8.94
CA ASP A 181 -17.93 -8.63 -9.19
C ASP A 181 -16.57 -7.91 -8.99
N GLY A 182 -15.49 -8.65 -8.70
CA GLY A 182 -14.15 -8.10 -8.47
C GLY A 182 -13.97 -7.38 -7.12
N LYS A 183 -14.91 -7.52 -6.19
CA LYS A 183 -14.89 -6.94 -4.83
C LYS A 183 -14.16 -7.84 -3.85
N HIS A 184 -12.93 -8.24 -4.19
CA HIS A 184 -12.17 -9.23 -3.45
C HIS A 184 -11.85 -8.78 -2.01
N GLU A 185 -11.51 -7.51 -1.78
CA GLU A 185 -11.25 -6.97 -0.43
C GLU A 185 -12.48 -7.05 0.46
N THR A 186 -13.65 -6.72 -0.08
CA THR A 186 -14.93 -6.79 0.64
C THR A 186 -15.31 -8.23 0.95
N ALA A 187 -15.13 -9.15 -0.02
CA ALA A 187 -15.37 -10.58 0.19
C ALA A 187 -14.46 -11.14 1.29
N ALA A 188 -13.16 -10.84 1.25
CA ALA A 188 -12.20 -11.28 2.26
C ALA A 188 -12.55 -10.74 3.65
N ALA A 189 -12.92 -9.46 3.77
CA ALA A 189 -13.34 -8.88 5.05
C ALA A 189 -14.59 -9.56 5.62
N LEU A 190 -15.63 -9.77 4.80
CA LEU A 190 -16.86 -10.46 5.21
C LEU A 190 -16.59 -11.88 5.71
N LEU A 191 -15.75 -12.63 4.99
CA LEU A 191 -15.41 -14.00 5.33
C LEU A 191 -14.58 -14.07 6.62
N ARG A 192 -13.64 -13.13 6.82
CA ARG A 192 -12.84 -13.02 8.04
C ARG A 192 -13.71 -12.70 9.27
N TRP A 193 -14.66 -11.76 9.16
CA TRP A 193 -15.58 -11.41 10.26
C TRP A 193 -16.40 -12.60 10.74
N THR A 194 -16.84 -13.45 9.82
CA THR A 194 -17.79 -14.54 10.09
C THR A 194 -17.12 -15.89 10.35
N GLN A 195 -15.81 -16.00 10.10
CA GLN A 195 -15.04 -17.24 10.25
C GLN A 195 -15.21 -17.92 11.62
N PRO A 196 -15.19 -17.21 12.77
CA PRO A 196 -15.35 -17.87 14.08
C PRO A 196 -16.71 -18.56 14.26
N ARG A 197 -17.77 -18.10 13.58
CA ARG A 197 -19.12 -18.67 13.69
C ARG A 197 -19.35 -19.86 12.75
N PHE A 198 -18.59 -19.95 11.67
CA PHE A 198 -18.74 -21.00 10.66
C PHE A 198 -17.42 -21.71 10.35
N ALA A 199 -16.64 -22.03 11.40
CA ALA A 199 -15.30 -22.60 11.28
C ALA A 199 -15.23 -23.95 10.53
N ASN A 200 -16.36 -24.65 10.37
CA ASN A 200 -16.43 -25.95 9.70
C ASN A 200 -17.09 -25.89 8.31
N SER A 201 -17.38 -24.70 7.78
CA SER A 201 -18.04 -24.56 6.48
C SER A 201 -17.04 -24.61 5.33
N GLY A 202 -16.92 -25.79 4.70
CA GLY A 202 -16.02 -25.97 3.56
C GLY A 202 -16.31 -25.04 2.36
N ARG A 203 -17.55 -24.61 2.17
CA ARG A 203 -17.91 -23.64 1.11
C ARG A 203 -17.38 -22.24 1.43
N LEU A 204 -17.48 -21.80 2.69
CA LEU A 204 -16.91 -20.52 3.10
C LEU A 204 -15.38 -20.55 3.05
N ASP A 205 -14.75 -21.65 3.42
CA ASP A 205 -13.29 -21.81 3.28
C ASP A 205 -12.83 -21.77 1.82
N ALA A 206 -13.58 -22.40 0.91
CA ALA A 206 -13.30 -22.32 -0.53
C ALA A 206 -13.42 -20.88 -1.06
N ALA A 207 -14.48 -20.17 -0.65
CA ALA A 207 -14.66 -18.77 -1.01
C ALA A 207 -13.54 -17.88 -0.43
N ARG A 208 -13.11 -18.14 0.81
CA ARG A 208 -11.99 -17.42 1.47
C ARG A 208 -10.71 -17.62 0.69
N LYS A 209 -10.38 -18.86 0.36
CA LYS A 209 -9.19 -19.19 -0.43
C LYS A 209 -9.21 -18.47 -1.78
N LEU A 210 -10.34 -18.49 -2.47
CA LEU A 210 -10.49 -17.82 -3.77
C LEU A 210 -10.34 -16.29 -3.65
N ALA A 211 -10.95 -15.67 -2.64
CA ALA A 211 -10.84 -14.23 -2.42
C ALA A 211 -9.38 -13.79 -2.23
N TYR A 212 -8.61 -14.48 -1.38
CA TYR A 212 -7.20 -14.15 -1.17
C TYR A 212 -6.31 -14.48 -2.36
N LEU A 213 -6.58 -15.58 -3.09
CA LEU A 213 -5.90 -15.85 -4.37
C LEU A 213 -6.10 -14.71 -5.37
N LYS A 214 -7.31 -14.15 -5.44
CA LYS A 214 -7.61 -13.01 -6.31
C LYS A 214 -6.94 -11.71 -5.84
N LEU A 215 -6.80 -11.51 -4.53
CA LEU A 215 -6.01 -10.41 -3.98
C LEU A 215 -4.52 -10.57 -4.28
N MET A 216 -3.97 -11.79 -4.15
CA MET A 216 -2.60 -12.08 -4.55
C MET A 216 -2.38 -11.79 -6.04
N GLU A 217 -3.25 -12.31 -6.91
CA GLU A 217 -3.21 -12.06 -8.36
C GLU A 217 -3.21 -10.56 -8.67
N LYS A 218 -4.03 -9.78 -7.95
CA LYS A 218 -4.12 -8.33 -8.11
C LYS A 218 -2.82 -7.60 -7.77
N TYR A 219 -2.06 -8.04 -6.76
CA TYR A 219 -0.91 -7.29 -6.24
C TYR A 219 0.47 -7.88 -6.56
N GLN A 220 0.53 -9.06 -7.20
CA GLN A 220 1.76 -9.84 -7.41
C GLN A 220 2.90 -9.08 -8.08
N GLU A 221 2.62 -8.13 -8.98
CA GLU A 221 3.65 -7.44 -9.77
C GLU A 221 4.15 -6.12 -9.16
N PHE A 222 3.37 -5.49 -8.28
CA PHE A 222 3.62 -4.08 -7.90
C PHE A 222 3.39 -3.78 -6.43
N ASN A 223 2.97 -4.75 -5.60
CA ASN A 223 2.87 -4.54 -4.16
C ASN A 223 3.15 -5.83 -3.36
N PRO A 224 4.45 -6.17 -3.14
CA PRO A 224 4.84 -7.35 -2.37
C PRO A 224 4.36 -7.24 -0.91
N PHE A 225 4.20 -6.03 -0.39
CA PHE A 225 3.75 -5.78 0.99
C PHE A 225 2.25 -5.98 1.21
N LYS A 226 1.44 -6.04 0.15
CA LYS A 226 0.08 -6.58 0.20
C LYS A 226 0.07 -8.07 -0.14
N PHE A 227 0.85 -8.48 -1.13
CA PHE A 227 0.95 -9.87 -1.58
C PHE A 227 1.30 -10.85 -0.45
N ILE A 228 2.36 -10.55 0.33
CA ILE A 228 2.86 -11.42 1.39
C ILE A 228 1.82 -11.63 2.50
N PRO A 229 1.19 -10.58 3.08
CA PRO A 229 0.12 -10.78 4.04
C PRO A 229 -1.06 -11.58 3.47
N TYR A 230 -1.48 -11.32 2.23
CA TYR A 230 -2.59 -12.07 1.63
C TYR A 230 -2.26 -13.54 1.41
N SER A 231 -1.01 -13.88 1.09
CA SER A 231 -0.60 -15.27 0.95
C SER A 231 -0.58 -15.99 2.31
N ALA A 232 -0.18 -15.29 3.38
CA ALA A 232 -0.19 -15.81 4.74
C ALA A 232 -1.60 -16.19 5.24
N GLU A 233 -2.62 -15.40 4.90
CA GLU A 233 -4.04 -15.63 5.29
C GLU A 233 -4.61 -16.99 4.80
N ILE A 234 -4.00 -17.56 3.76
CA ILE A 234 -4.38 -18.85 3.18
C ILE A 234 -3.27 -19.90 3.24
N GLY A 235 -2.19 -19.63 3.98
CA GLY A 235 -1.04 -20.52 4.12
C GLY A 235 -0.37 -20.85 2.78
N GLN A 236 -0.46 -19.95 1.79
CA GLN A 236 0.11 -20.16 0.47
C GLN A 236 1.53 -19.59 0.45
N SER A 237 2.51 -20.48 0.39
CA SER A 237 3.89 -20.05 0.20
C SER A 237 4.19 -19.80 -1.28
N THR A 238 5.22 -18.99 -1.52
CA THR A 238 5.75 -18.70 -2.85
C THR A 238 7.24 -18.93 -2.86
N ALA A 239 7.80 -19.30 -4.01
CA ALA A 239 9.23 -19.60 -4.13
C ALA A 239 10.10 -18.43 -3.64
N GLN A 240 9.64 -17.19 -3.82
CA GLN A 240 10.32 -15.98 -3.36
C GLN A 240 10.38 -15.85 -1.82
N ILE A 241 9.49 -16.53 -1.09
CA ILE A 241 9.44 -16.55 0.38
C ILE A 241 10.18 -17.79 0.93
N ASP A 242 10.14 -18.92 0.21
CA ASP A 242 10.71 -20.20 0.64
C ASP A 242 12.18 -20.42 0.28
N THR A 243 12.78 -19.59 -0.59
CA THR A 243 14.17 -19.79 -0.99
C THR A 243 15.10 -19.31 0.13
N PRO A 244 15.86 -20.20 0.81
CA PRO A 244 16.89 -19.76 1.76
C PRO A 244 17.89 -18.88 0.99
N PRO A 245 18.47 -17.83 1.60
CA PRO A 245 19.56 -17.12 0.96
C PRO A 245 20.63 -18.16 0.62
N VAL A 246 20.92 -18.32 -0.67
CA VAL A 246 21.98 -19.21 -1.15
C VAL A 246 23.26 -18.71 -0.50
N GLY A 247 23.67 -19.37 0.58
CA GLY A 247 24.96 -19.16 1.18
C GLY A 247 25.99 -19.39 0.10
N ARG A 248 26.70 -18.32 -0.30
CA ARG A 248 27.94 -18.48 -1.05
C ARG A 248 28.88 -19.26 -0.15
N GLN A 249 28.98 -20.56 -0.39
CA GLN A 249 30.16 -21.32 0.03
C GLN A 249 31.32 -20.78 -0.80
N ASN A 250 32.10 -19.89 -0.19
CA ASN A 250 33.50 -19.67 -0.52
C ASN A 250 34.29 -19.75 0.78
#